data_AF-A0A2I4B5N2-F1
#
_entry.id   AF-A0A2I4B5N2-F1
#
_cell.length_a   1.000
_cell.length_b   1.000
_cell.length_c   1.000
_cell.angle_alpha   90.00
_cell.angle_beta   90.00
_cell.angle_gamma   90.00
#
_symmetry.space_group_name_H-M   'P 1'
#
loop_
_entity.id
_entity.type
_entity.pdbx_description
1 polymer ?
#
loop_
_entity_poly.entity_id
_entity_poly.type
_entity_poly.pdbx_seq_one_letter_code
_entity_poly.pdbx_strand_id
1 'polypeptide(L)'
;MLRYAVALCLLALSLAQDCQVANIQVMQNFTKSRYAGTWYAAGKKDPEGLFLLDNVVAQFVVDDEGKMTATAKGRVIILNNWEMCAHMFATFEETPEPAKFKMTYWGAASYLQTGNDEHWVIDTDYDNYAVHYSCRLEDADGTCLDSYSFIFSRHPEGLRAEDHAIVTQKKMEICLLGKYRRVAHTGFCENGGSVEPL
;
A
#
# COMPACT_ATOMS: atom_id res chain seq x y z
N MET A 1 -35.52 34.59 -8.75
CA MET A 1 -35.44 33.15 -8.42
C MET A 1 -34.40 32.40 -9.28
N LEU A 2 -34.32 32.66 -10.59
CA LEU A 2 -33.34 32.00 -11.49
C LEU A 2 -31.86 32.25 -11.14
N ARG A 3 -31.51 33.43 -10.63
CA ARG A 3 -30.12 33.79 -10.26
C ARG A 3 -29.58 33.04 -9.03
N TYR A 4 -30.46 32.66 -8.09
CA TYR A 4 -30.07 31.90 -6.89
C TYR A 4 -29.85 30.41 -7.21
N ALA A 5 -30.61 29.86 -8.18
CA ALA A 5 -30.44 28.49 -8.63
C ALA A 5 -29.10 28.28 -9.37
N VAL A 6 -28.67 29.24 -10.19
CA VAL A 6 -27.37 29.18 -10.89
C VAL A 6 -26.20 29.28 -9.92
N ALA A 7 -26.30 30.10 -8.87
CA ALA A 7 -25.28 30.21 -7.83
C ALA A 7 -25.16 28.92 -6.98
N LEU A 8 -26.28 28.24 -6.69
CA LEU A 8 -26.27 26.95 -6.00
C LEU A 8 -25.65 25.83 -6.86
N CYS A 9 -25.92 25.82 -8.17
CA CYS A 9 -25.32 24.86 -9.11
C CYS A 9 -23.81 25.05 -9.29
N LEU A 10 -23.31 26.29 -9.24
CA LEU A 10 -21.86 26.58 -9.34
C LEU A 10 -21.09 26.19 -8.06
N LEU A 11 -21.72 26.26 -6.88
CA LEU A 11 -21.12 25.77 -5.63
C LEU A 11 -21.13 24.23 -5.54
N ALA A 12 -22.15 23.57 -6.11
CA ALA A 12 -22.26 22.11 -6.11
C ALA A 12 -21.23 21.40 -7.03
N LEU A 13 -20.63 22.11 -7.98
CA LEU A 13 -19.60 21.57 -8.89
C LEU A 13 -18.17 21.60 -8.29
N SER A 14 -17.99 22.17 -7.09
CA SER A 14 -16.66 22.44 -6.52
C SER A 14 -16.14 21.41 -5.50
N LEU A 15 -16.82 20.26 -5.34
CA LEU A 15 -16.40 19.17 -4.45
C LEU A 15 -16.50 17.78 -5.09
N ALA A 16 -16.47 17.68 -6.42
CA ALA A 16 -16.26 16.39 -7.05
C ALA A 16 -14.81 15.96 -6.74
N GLN A 17 -14.67 14.94 -5.90
CA GLN A 17 -13.37 14.38 -5.57
C GLN A 17 -12.77 13.76 -6.84
N ASP A 18 -11.61 14.27 -7.25
CA ASP A 18 -10.87 13.72 -8.38
C ASP A 18 -10.18 12.42 -7.97
N CYS A 19 -10.52 11.33 -8.67
CA CYS A 19 -10.02 9.99 -8.42
C CYS A 19 -9.19 9.44 -9.58
N GLN A 20 -8.81 10.29 -10.54
CA GLN A 20 -7.92 9.88 -11.61
C GLN A 20 -6.54 9.54 -11.05
N VAL A 21 -6.00 8.40 -11.43
CA VAL A 21 -4.72 7.88 -10.93
C VAL A 21 -3.59 8.87 -11.24
N ALA A 22 -3.62 9.49 -12.41
CA ALA A 22 -2.65 10.49 -12.84
C ALA A 22 -2.58 11.73 -11.92
N ASN A 23 -3.66 12.05 -11.20
CA ASN A 23 -3.75 13.26 -10.37
C ASN A 23 -3.42 12.98 -8.90
N ILE A 24 -3.20 11.72 -8.51
CA ILE A 24 -2.80 11.34 -7.16
C ILE A 24 -1.43 11.94 -6.84
N GLN A 25 -1.39 12.73 -5.77
CA GLN A 25 -0.16 13.32 -5.26
C GLN A 25 0.63 12.29 -4.44
N VAL A 26 1.94 12.26 -4.65
CA VAL A 26 2.88 11.39 -3.95
C VAL A 26 3.84 12.20 -3.07
N MET A 27 4.57 11.51 -2.19
CA MET A 27 5.49 12.12 -1.24
C MET A 27 6.52 12.99 -1.96
N GLN A 28 6.56 14.27 -1.59
CA GLN A 28 7.50 15.23 -2.16
C GLN A 28 8.90 15.00 -1.57
N ASN A 29 9.92 15.10 -2.43
CA ASN A 29 11.33 14.92 -2.04
C ASN A 29 11.58 13.61 -1.27
N PHE A 30 10.95 12.51 -1.72
CA PHE A 30 11.07 11.21 -1.07
C PHE A 30 12.53 10.76 -0.95
N THR A 31 12.92 10.36 0.26
CA THR A 31 14.28 9.94 0.58
C THR A 31 14.32 8.45 0.92
N LYS A 32 14.79 7.63 -0.04
CA LYS A 32 14.88 6.16 0.09
C LYS A 32 15.59 5.71 1.38
N SER A 33 16.73 6.33 1.71
CA SER A 33 17.53 5.96 2.89
C SER A 33 16.80 6.19 4.21
N ARG A 34 15.95 7.22 4.31
CA ARG A 34 15.10 7.44 5.49
C ARG A 34 13.93 6.47 5.56
N TYR A 35 13.45 6.01 4.40
CA TYR A 35 12.35 5.05 4.31
C TYR A 35 12.78 3.61 4.61
N ALA A 36 14.07 3.31 4.46
CA ALA A 36 14.65 2.01 4.78
C ALA A 36 14.32 1.55 6.21
N GLY A 37 14.40 0.25 6.46
CA GLY A 37 14.04 -0.36 7.74
C GLY A 37 12.73 -1.15 7.69
N THR A 38 12.29 -1.57 8.87
CA THR A 38 11.10 -2.40 9.05
C THR A 38 9.83 -1.56 9.07
N TRP A 39 8.78 -2.06 8.42
CA TRP A 39 7.44 -1.49 8.36
C TRP A 39 6.40 -2.58 8.62
N TYR A 40 5.53 -2.34 9.60
CA TYR A 40 4.43 -3.23 9.96
C TYR A 40 3.16 -2.71 9.30
N ALA A 41 2.46 -3.52 8.51
CA ALA A 41 1.18 -3.09 7.97
C ALA A 41 0.15 -3.02 9.11
N ALA A 42 -0.41 -1.84 9.37
CA ALA A 42 -1.47 -1.62 10.35
C ALA A 42 -2.86 -1.77 9.71
N GLY A 43 -2.97 -1.48 8.42
CA GLY A 43 -4.21 -1.62 7.65
C GLY A 43 -3.93 -1.79 6.16
N LYS A 44 -4.90 -2.35 5.43
CA LYS A 44 -4.79 -2.50 3.98
C LYS A 44 -6.12 -2.47 3.25
N LYS A 45 -6.09 -2.03 2.00
CA LYS A 45 -7.14 -2.23 0.99
C LYS A 45 -6.68 -3.33 0.06
N ASP A 46 -7.55 -4.31 -0.16
CA ASP A 46 -7.26 -5.48 -0.98
C ASP A 46 -7.45 -5.22 -2.49
N PRO A 47 -6.56 -5.73 -3.35
CA PRO A 47 -6.83 -5.85 -4.78
C PRO A 47 -7.77 -7.03 -5.04
N GLU A 48 -8.12 -7.23 -6.31
CA GLU A 48 -8.71 -8.49 -6.74
C GLU A 48 -7.70 -9.64 -6.70
N GLY A 49 -8.20 -10.85 -6.38
CA GLY A 49 -7.40 -12.07 -6.38
C GLY A 49 -6.65 -12.37 -5.07
N LEU A 50 -5.68 -13.29 -5.16
CA LEU A 50 -4.91 -13.76 -4.01
C LEU A 50 -3.94 -12.67 -3.53
N PHE A 51 -3.96 -12.39 -2.22
CA PHE A 51 -3.11 -11.37 -1.60
C PHE A 51 -2.77 -11.73 -0.14
N LEU A 52 -1.74 -11.10 0.42
CA LEU A 52 -1.36 -11.30 1.82
C LEU A 52 -2.53 -10.94 2.76
N LEU A 53 -2.77 -11.75 3.78
CA LEU A 53 -3.93 -11.62 4.66
C LEU A 53 -3.65 -10.77 5.89
N ASP A 54 -2.64 -11.15 6.67
CA ASP A 54 -2.22 -10.52 7.92
C ASP A 54 -0.77 -10.88 8.26
N ASN A 55 -0.28 -10.44 9.43
CA ASN A 55 1.12 -10.56 9.85
C ASN A 55 2.08 -9.96 8.82
N VAL A 56 1.64 -8.91 8.12
CA VAL A 56 2.37 -8.35 6.97
C VAL A 56 3.46 -7.40 7.46
N VAL A 57 4.71 -7.82 7.31
CA VAL A 57 5.90 -7.05 7.67
C VAL A 57 6.78 -6.90 6.44
N ALA A 58 7.12 -5.67 6.11
CA ALA A 58 8.04 -5.34 5.03
C ALA A 58 9.36 -4.82 5.60
N GLN A 59 10.48 -5.20 4.99
CA GLN A 59 11.81 -4.70 5.31
C GLN A 59 12.40 -4.10 4.05
N PHE A 60 12.62 -2.79 4.06
CA PHE A 60 13.26 -2.07 2.96
C PHE A 60 14.74 -1.90 3.24
N VAL A 61 15.57 -2.08 2.21
CA VAL A 61 17.02 -1.92 2.26
C VAL A 61 17.43 -1.06 1.08
N VAL A 62 18.36 -0.15 1.33
CA VAL A 62 19.00 0.68 0.29
C VAL A 62 20.49 0.40 0.37
N ASP A 63 21.08 -0.02 -0.74
CA ASP A 63 22.51 -0.30 -0.83
C ASP A 63 23.35 0.98 -1.05
N ASP A 64 24.67 0.81 -1.09
CA ASP A 64 25.63 1.91 -1.25
C ASP A 64 25.52 2.59 -2.63
N GLU A 65 24.94 1.93 -3.62
CA GLU A 65 24.63 2.48 -4.94
C GLU A 65 23.27 3.21 -4.95
N GLY A 66 22.56 3.20 -3.83
CA GLY A 66 21.26 3.83 -3.66
C GLY A 66 20.10 2.99 -4.17
N LYS A 67 20.31 1.74 -4.61
CA LYS A 67 19.25 0.87 -5.11
C LYS A 67 18.41 0.35 -3.95
N MET A 68 17.09 0.50 -4.07
CA MET A 68 16.14 0.02 -3.09
C MET A 68 15.73 -1.43 -3.41
N THR A 69 15.65 -2.24 -2.37
CA THR A 69 15.08 -3.60 -2.40
C THR A 69 14.20 -3.79 -1.17
N ALA A 70 13.33 -4.80 -1.20
CA ALA A 70 12.54 -5.15 -0.04
C ALA A 70 12.33 -6.65 0.10
N THR A 71 12.10 -7.08 1.33
CA THR A 71 11.45 -8.37 1.61
C THR A 71 10.13 -8.12 2.31
N ALA A 72 9.18 -9.03 2.12
CA ALA A 72 7.92 -9.00 2.84
C ALA A 72 7.55 -10.39 3.34
N LYS A 73 7.04 -10.46 4.57
CA LYS A 73 6.44 -11.66 5.14
C LYS A 73 4.98 -11.42 5.41
N GLY A 74 4.16 -12.44 5.31
CA GLY A 74 2.75 -12.38 5.70
C GLY A 74 2.04 -13.69 5.51
N ARG A 75 0.96 -13.90 6.27
CA ARG A 75 0.11 -15.07 6.13
C ARG A 75 -0.67 -15.01 4.83
N VAL A 76 -0.77 -16.13 4.13
CA VAL A 76 -1.57 -16.29 2.91
C VAL A 76 -2.34 -17.61 3.00
N ILE A 77 -3.54 -17.64 2.44
CA ILE A 77 -4.29 -18.87 2.19
C ILE A 77 -4.17 -19.18 0.71
N ILE A 78 -3.50 -20.27 0.36
CA ILE A 78 -3.45 -20.78 -1.01
C ILE A 78 -4.47 -21.92 -1.18
N LEU A 79 -4.56 -22.47 -2.39
CA LEU A 79 -5.56 -23.47 -2.77
C LEU A 79 -5.73 -24.57 -1.70
N ASN A 80 -6.97 -25.02 -1.49
CA ASN A 80 -7.36 -26.02 -0.48
C ASN A 80 -7.17 -25.57 0.98
N ASN A 81 -7.35 -24.28 1.27
CA ASN A 81 -7.21 -23.70 2.62
C ASN A 81 -5.84 -23.93 3.25
N TRP A 82 -4.80 -24.08 2.43
CA TRP A 82 -3.45 -24.21 2.96
C TRP A 82 -2.95 -22.85 3.43
N GLU A 83 -2.81 -22.71 4.75
CA GLU A 83 -2.26 -21.52 5.39
C GLU A 83 -0.75 -21.63 5.55
N MET A 84 -0.04 -20.62 5.07
CA MET A 84 1.39 -20.52 5.25
C MET A 84 1.85 -19.06 5.42
N CYS A 85 3.07 -18.89 5.91
CA CYS A 85 3.74 -17.59 5.83
C CYS A 85 4.48 -17.48 4.50
N ALA A 86 3.98 -16.62 3.60
CA ALA A 86 4.69 -16.28 2.37
C ALA A 86 5.90 -15.39 2.69
N HIS A 87 7.02 -15.66 2.02
CA HIS A 87 8.20 -14.82 2.04
C HIS A 87 8.44 -14.30 0.62
N MET A 88 8.33 -12.99 0.45
CA MET A 88 8.38 -12.29 -0.82
C MET A 88 9.61 -11.39 -0.87
N PHE A 89 10.11 -11.19 -2.08
CA PHE A 89 11.24 -10.32 -2.40
C PHE A 89 10.78 -9.32 -3.45
N ALA A 90 11.39 -8.14 -3.44
CA ALA A 90 11.12 -7.09 -4.41
C ALA A 90 12.35 -6.26 -4.74
N THR A 91 12.43 -5.83 -6.00
CA THR A 91 13.34 -4.80 -6.49
C THR A 91 12.56 -3.63 -7.06
N PHE A 92 13.11 -2.42 -6.92
CA PHE A 92 12.44 -1.19 -7.35
C PHE A 92 13.25 -0.52 -8.45
N GLU A 93 12.63 -0.32 -9.61
CA GLU A 93 13.14 0.54 -10.68
C GLU A 93 12.64 1.96 -10.47
N GLU A 94 13.55 2.93 -10.62
CA GLU A 94 13.27 4.35 -10.43
C GLU A 94 12.43 4.93 -11.56
N THR A 95 11.65 5.96 -11.22
CA THR A 95 10.95 6.80 -12.20
C THR A 95 11.40 8.26 -12.02
N PRO A 96 11.07 9.18 -12.94
CA PRO A 96 11.35 10.60 -12.76
C PRO A 96 10.73 11.21 -11.49
N GLU A 97 9.67 10.60 -10.96
CA GLU A 97 9.07 11.00 -9.68
C GLU A 97 9.67 10.16 -8.54
N PRO A 98 10.37 10.76 -7.56
CA PRO A 98 11.18 10.02 -6.60
C PRO A 98 10.38 9.12 -5.65
N ALA A 99 9.07 9.31 -5.53
CA ALA A 99 8.18 8.51 -4.70
C ALA A 99 7.40 7.43 -5.48
N LYS A 100 7.59 7.34 -6.80
CA LYS A 100 6.98 6.33 -7.66
C LYS A 100 8.05 5.37 -8.16
N PHE A 101 7.80 4.09 -7.98
CA PHE A 101 8.70 3.02 -8.41
C PHE A 101 7.93 1.97 -9.19
N LYS A 102 8.60 1.31 -10.13
CA LYS A 102 8.13 0.04 -10.66
C LYS A 102 8.70 -1.08 -9.80
N MET A 103 7.82 -1.85 -9.17
CA MET A 103 8.20 -2.95 -8.29
C MET A 103 8.08 -4.27 -9.02
N THR A 104 9.20 -4.98 -9.20
CA THR A 104 9.21 -6.39 -9.58
C THR A 104 9.28 -7.22 -8.31
N TYR A 105 8.34 -8.15 -8.11
CA TYR A 105 8.27 -8.99 -6.91
C TYR A 105 8.16 -10.47 -7.25
N TRP A 106 8.65 -11.32 -6.34
CA TRP A 106 8.56 -12.78 -6.44
C TRP A 106 8.60 -13.43 -5.05
N GLY A 107 8.02 -14.62 -4.93
CA GLY A 107 8.11 -15.39 -3.68
C GLY A 107 9.35 -16.29 -3.61
N ALA A 108 9.72 -16.67 -2.38
CA ALA A 108 10.81 -17.60 -2.09
C ALA A 108 10.59 -19.01 -2.67
N ALA A 109 9.32 -19.39 -2.85
CA ALA A 109 8.92 -20.65 -3.43
C ALA A 109 8.22 -20.41 -4.78
N SER A 110 8.40 -21.33 -5.73
CA SER A 110 7.92 -21.18 -7.11
C SER A 110 6.40 -21.12 -7.26
N TYR A 111 5.65 -21.61 -6.27
CA TYR A 111 4.19 -21.55 -6.25
C TYR A 111 3.63 -20.22 -5.71
N LEU A 112 4.49 -19.34 -5.18
CA LEU A 112 4.11 -17.98 -4.80
C LEU A 112 4.14 -17.06 -6.03
N GLN A 113 3.37 -15.98 -5.97
CA GLN A 113 3.23 -15.06 -7.09
C GLN A 113 4.55 -14.37 -7.47
N THR A 114 4.69 -14.11 -8.77
CA THR A 114 5.67 -13.18 -9.33
C THR A 114 4.93 -12.18 -10.20
N GLY A 115 5.39 -10.93 -10.25
CA GLY A 115 4.70 -9.90 -11.00
C GLY A 115 5.41 -8.56 -10.98
N ASN A 116 4.77 -7.59 -11.64
CA ASN A 116 5.18 -6.20 -11.61
C ASN A 116 3.98 -5.36 -11.21
N ASP A 117 4.18 -4.50 -10.23
CA ASP A 117 3.18 -3.54 -9.76
C ASP A 117 3.83 -2.14 -9.68
N GLU A 118 3.02 -1.10 -9.76
CA GLU A 118 3.44 0.23 -9.32
C GLU A 118 3.60 0.24 -7.79
N HIS A 119 4.59 0.97 -7.28
CA HIS A 119 4.81 1.14 -5.84
C HIS A 119 4.98 2.62 -5.53
N TRP A 120 3.89 3.25 -5.08
CA TRP A 120 3.86 4.68 -4.81
C TRP A 120 3.83 4.93 -3.32
N VAL A 121 4.72 5.80 -2.84
CA VAL A 121 4.68 6.34 -1.48
C VAL A 121 3.85 7.62 -1.53
N ILE A 122 2.60 7.54 -1.08
CA ILE A 122 1.65 8.66 -1.07
C ILE A 122 2.08 9.71 -0.04
N ASP A 123 2.44 9.26 1.16
CA ASP A 123 2.91 10.11 2.25
C ASP A 123 3.66 9.30 3.28
N THR A 124 4.63 9.91 3.97
CA THR A 124 5.36 9.29 5.08
C THR A 124 6.12 10.35 5.86
N ASP A 125 6.18 10.18 7.18
CA ASP A 125 7.12 10.91 8.02
C ASP A 125 8.45 10.16 8.23
N TYR A 126 8.62 9.01 7.55
CA TYR A 126 9.73 8.06 7.63
C TYR A 126 9.85 7.30 8.95
N ASP A 127 9.50 7.95 10.05
CA ASP A 127 9.84 7.53 11.40
C ASP A 127 8.64 6.89 12.13
N ASN A 128 7.41 7.03 11.64
CA ASN A 128 6.23 6.48 12.30
C ASN A 128 5.21 5.86 11.35
N TYR A 129 4.85 6.51 10.25
CA TYR A 129 3.81 6.02 9.34
C TYR A 129 4.21 6.14 7.87
N ALA A 130 3.57 5.33 7.03
CA ALA A 130 3.58 5.52 5.59
C ALA A 130 2.27 5.07 4.96
N VAL A 131 1.87 5.76 3.90
CA VAL A 131 0.72 5.41 3.05
C VAL A 131 1.27 4.97 1.70
N HIS A 132 1.10 3.68 1.40
CA HIS A 132 1.49 3.09 0.13
C HIS A 132 0.27 2.94 -0.78
N TYR A 133 0.44 3.10 -2.09
CA TYR A 133 -0.60 2.87 -3.08
C TYR A 133 -0.05 2.19 -4.33
N SER A 134 -0.89 1.37 -4.95
CA SER A 134 -0.64 0.77 -6.25
C SER A 134 -1.95 0.65 -7.02
N CYS A 135 -1.90 0.94 -8.32
CA CYS A 135 -2.97 0.65 -9.26
C CYS A 135 -2.48 -0.40 -10.27
N ARG A 136 -3.21 -1.51 -10.37
CA ARG A 136 -2.93 -2.60 -11.31
C ARG A 136 -3.68 -2.47 -12.62
N LEU A 137 -4.87 -1.85 -12.56
CA LEU A 137 -5.73 -1.67 -13.72
C LEU A 137 -6.45 -0.33 -13.63
N GLU A 138 -6.19 0.53 -14.61
CA GLU A 138 -6.92 1.79 -14.80
C GLU A 138 -8.18 1.56 -15.66
N ASP A 139 -9.24 2.31 -15.39
CA ASP A 139 -10.45 2.39 -16.20
C ASP A 139 -10.27 3.37 -17.37
N ALA A 140 -11.22 3.38 -18.30
CA ALA A 140 -11.24 4.28 -19.45
C ALA A 140 -11.33 5.77 -19.07
N ASP A 141 -11.85 6.09 -17.88
CA ASP A 141 -11.93 7.47 -17.36
C ASP A 141 -10.69 7.89 -16.55
N GLY A 142 -9.68 7.01 -16.44
CA GLY A 142 -8.43 7.23 -15.70
C GLY A 142 -8.52 6.94 -14.20
N THR A 143 -9.66 6.50 -13.68
CA THR A 143 -9.77 6.00 -12.31
C THR A 143 -9.19 4.58 -12.18
N CYS A 144 -8.94 4.11 -10.96
CA CYS A 144 -8.38 2.76 -10.76
C CYS A 144 -9.48 1.71 -10.52
N LEU A 145 -9.54 0.68 -11.37
CA LEU A 145 -10.42 -0.48 -11.21
C LEU A 145 -9.88 -1.48 -10.18
N ASP A 146 -8.60 -1.82 -10.27
CA ASP A 146 -7.94 -2.73 -9.34
C ASP A 146 -6.75 -2.05 -8.67
N SER A 147 -6.92 -1.70 -7.39
CA SER A 147 -5.89 -1.06 -6.56
C SER A 147 -5.59 -1.86 -5.32
N TYR A 148 -4.43 -1.63 -4.72
CA TYR A 148 -4.22 -1.99 -3.33
C TYR A 148 -3.42 -0.91 -2.61
N SER A 149 -3.55 -0.90 -1.30
CA SER A 149 -2.87 0.09 -0.47
C SER A 149 -2.57 -0.49 0.89
N PHE A 150 -1.40 -0.15 1.41
CA PHE A 150 -1.00 -0.47 2.77
C PHE A 150 -0.85 0.82 3.56
N ILE A 151 -1.28 0.75 4.81
CA ILE A 151 -0.92 1.72 5.84
C ILE A 151 0.15 1.05 6.69
N PHE A 152 1.37 1.54 6.58
CA PHE A 152 2.49 1.04 7.36
C PHE A 152 2.70 1.88 8.63
N SER A 153 3.19 1.21 9.66
CA SER A 153 3.67 1.81 10.91
C SER A 153 5.06 1.30 11.23
N ARG A 154 5.90 2.13 11.86
CA ARG A 154 7.13 1.66 12.51
C ARG A 154 6.84 0.88 13.80
N HIS A 155 5.63 1.03 14.34
CA HIS A 155 5.19 0.44 15.60
C HIS A 155 4.31 -0.79 15.33
N PRO A 156 4.66 -2.00 15.80
CA PRO A 156 3.92 -3.23 15.52
C PRO A 156 2.48 -3.23 16.09
N GLU A 157 2.21 -2.42 17.12
CA GLU A 157 0.89 -2.24 17.71
C GLU A 157 -0.10 -1.47 16.82
N GLY A 158 0.41 -0.70 15.84
CA GLY A 158 -0.40 0.10 14.92
C GLY A 158 0.10 1.54 14.79
N LEU A 159 -0.78 2.43 14.33
CA LEU A 159 -0.48 3.86 14.22
C LEU A 159 -0.51 4.55 15.59
N ARG A 160 0.25 5.64 15.72
CA ARG A 160 0.10 6.55 16.85
C ARG A 160 -1.14 7.42 16.67
N ALA A 161 -1.67 7.94 17.77
CA ALA A 161 -2.88 8.75 17.78
C ALA A 161 -2.80 9.96 16.82
N GLU A 162 -1.65 10.62 16.79
CA GLU A 162 -1.38 11.79 15.94
C GLU A 162 -1.36 11.48 14.44
N ASP A 163 -0.98 10.26 14.04
CA ASP A 163 -0.86 9.87 12.63
C ASP A 163 -2.23 9.58 11.99
N HIS A 164 -3.25 9.28 12.81
CA HIS A 164 -4.58 8.88 12.32
C HIS A 164 -5.25 9.93 11.43
N ALA A 165 -5.15 11.21 11.80
CA ALA A 165 -5.79 12.29 11.04
C ALA A 165 -5.16 12.42 9.65
N ILE A 166 -3.83 12.40 9.58
CA ILE A 166 -3.07 12.50 8.33
C ILE A 166 -3.35 11.28 7.44
N VAL A 167 -3.24 10.07 7.99
CA VAL A 167 -3.54 8.85 7.24
C VAL A 167 -4.99 8.83 6.74
N THR A 168 -5.95 9.28 7.54
CA THR A 168 -7.37 9.36 7.12
C THR A 168 -7.55 10.33 5.97
N GLN A 169 -6.91 11.50 6.03
CA GLN A 169 -6.89 12.47 4.94
C GLN A 169 -6.28 11.87 3.66
N LYS A 170 -5.14 11.17 3.76
CA LYS A 170 -4.50 10.51 2.59
C LYS A 170 -5.34 9.40 1.99
N LYS A 171 -6.04 8.61 2.82
CA LYS A 171 -7.02 7.61 2.33
C LYS A 171 -8.15 8.26 1.55
N MET A 172 -8.61 9.43 1.98
CA MET A 172 -9.60 10.21 1.26
C MET A 172 -9.01 10.70 -0.06
N GLU A 173 -7.85 11.34 -0.07
CA GLU A 173 -7.20 11.88 -1.29
C GLU A 173 -6.98 10.83 -2.39
N ILE A 174 -6.77 9.56 -2.03
CA ILE A 174 -6.62 8.45 -3.00
C ILE A 174 -7.93 7.65 -3.23
N CYS A 175 -9.08 8.17 -2.79
CA CYS A 175 -10.40 7.56 -3.00
C CYS A 175 -10.60 6.16 -2.40
N LEU A 176 -9.88 5.87 -1.31
CA LEU A 176 -9.92 4.59 -0.59
C LEU A 176 -10.44 4.70 0.86
N LEU A 177 -10.94 5.87 1.28
CA LEU A 177 -11.54 6.03 2.60
C LEU A 177 -12.67 5.00 2.81
N GLY A 178 -12.68 4.34 3.98
CA GLY A 178 -13.64 3.29 4.30
C GLY A 178 -13.39 1.92 3.64
N LYS A 179 -12.41 1.80 2.73
CA LYS A 179 -12.10 0.53 2.03
C LYS A 179 -10.99 -0.29 2.68
N TYR A 180 -10.41 0.19 3.79
CA TYR A 180 -9.32 -0.50 4.50
C TYR A 180 -9.87 -1.41 5.59
N ARG A 181 -9.24 -2.57 5.74
CA ARG A 181 -9.36 -3.42 6.92
C ARG A 181 -8.09 -3.38 7.76
N ARG A 182 -8.21 -3.70 9.05
CA ARG A 182 -7.04 -3.86 9.94
C ARG A 182 -6.22 -5.08 9.54
N VAL A 183 -4.92 -4.99 9.73
CA VAL A 183 -3.98 -6.11 9.61
C VAL A 183 -3.55 -6.50 11.02
N ALA A 184 -3.75 -7.76 11.39
CA ALA A 184 -3.36 -8.26 12.70
C ALA A 184 -1.90 -8.75 12.69
N HIS A 185 -1.19 -8.58 13.81
CA HIS A 185 0.13 -9.16 14.04
C HIS A 185 0.02 -10.10 15.24
N THR A 186 -0.06 -11.40 14.96
CA THR A 186 -0.33 -12.46 15.94
C THR A 186 0.89 -13.36 16.19
N GLY A 187 2.00 -13.11 15.50
CA GLY A 187 3.20 -13.95 15.56
C GLY A 187 3.10 -15.24 14.74
N PHE A 188 2.08 -15.39 13.89
CA PHE A 188 1.90 -16.61 13.07
C PHE A 188 3.14 -16.91 12.22
N CYS A 189 3.73 -15.88 11.62
CA CYS A 189 4.92 -15.98 10.78
C CYS A 189 6.23 -16.17 11.56
N GLU A 190 6.25 -15.91 12.87
CA GLU A 190 7.45 -16.02 13.72
C GLU A 190 7.59 -17.43 14.32
N ASN A 191 6.45 -18.09 14.58
CA ASN A 191 6.38 -19.39 15.24
C ASN A 191 6.37 -20.60 14.27
N GLY A 192 6.86 -20.43 13.05
CA GLY A 192 7.02 -21.54 12.08
C GLY A 192 5.74 -22.00 11.39
N GLY A 193 4.80 -21.09 11.11
CA GLY A 193 3.46 -21.36 10.57
C GLY A 193 3.39 -21.90 9.13
N SER A 194 4.00 -23.05 8.85
CA SER A 194 3.54 -23.94 7.78
C SER A 194 2.66 -25.02 8.40
N VAL A 195 1.34 -24.79 8.43
CA VAL A 195 0.39 -25.86 8.80
C VAL A 195 0.08 -26.60 7.50
N GLU A 196 0.70 -27.75 7.29
CA GLU A 196 0.35 -28.61 6.15
C GLU A 196 -1.13 -29.04 6.28
N PRO A 197 -1.90 -29.05 5.17
CA PRO A 197 -3.26 -29.54 5.22
C PRO A 197 -3.25 -31.06 5.46
N LEU A 198 -4.06 -31.50 6.43
CA LEU A 198 -4.36 -32.92 6.69
C LEU A 198 -5.02 -33.59 5.48
#